data_AF-A0A7K0J1Q3-F1
#
_entry.id   AF-A0A7K0J1Q3-F1
#
_cell.length_a   1.000
_cell.length_b   1.000
_cell.length_c   1.000
_cell.angle_alpha   90.00
_cell.angle_beta   90.00
_cell.angle_gamma   90.00
#
_symmetry.space_group_name_H-M   'P 1'
#
loop_
_entity.id
_entity.type
_entity.pdbx_description
1 polymer ?
#
loop_
_entity_poly.entity_id
_entity_poly.type
_entity_poly.pdbx_seq_one_letter_code
_entity_poly.pdbx_strand_id
1 'polypeptide(L)'
;MKRLLLCILAVAIFMTGCAKNYYNVPTESFADKVKVLGIAPIFVDADSDIKHPQKDLLIQLLADLNRRYEPQLVRKLKVTGNFYTVALLDGDPVRLFESLMFRREKRDDASVQYNKYFWKTDELRNFMQKNSLDAVMLLTISGLSKTDKIYSSNLLTSLETDYNYLTLTAQMLDANGTILWEYPNFRRRLLSYSPLINLQYPDFSESDANFSKKTEVKFKTIDGIRRALELKRKDWLLRETKEPESYAAQFDEIVSLIKYDLGKDAKDAPPVVDVNRQRPTEMPKPVEVSPKSAPPSAPPIVSEPVRSPSVPVDAPAANSDEIVPATGSTR
;
A
#
# COMPACT_ATOMS: atom_id res chain seq x y z
N MET A 1 -44.48 29.61 25.25
CA MET A 1 -43.03 29.33 25.41
C MET A 1 -42.62 27.90 25.01
N LYS A 2 -43.33 26.82 25.41
CA LYS A 2 -42.97 25.43 25.05
C LYS A 2 -42.89 25.14 23.52
N ARG A 3 -43.74 25.77 22.70
CA ARG A 3 -43.72 25.59 21.22
C ARG A 3 -42.50 26.25 20.55
N LEU A 4 -42.01 27.36 21.09
CA LEU A 4 -40.82 28.05 20.56
C LEU A 4 -39.54 27.24 20.82
N LEU A 5 -39.44 26.64 22.01
CA LEU A 5 -38.31 25.78 22.37
C LEU A 5 -38.21 24.54 21.47
N LEU A 6 -39.37 23.99 21.07
CA LEU A 6 -39.46 22.79 20.22
C LEU A 6 -39.09 23.11 18.77
N CYS A 7 -39.42 24.30 18.26
CA CYS A 7 -38.94 24.77 16.95
C CYS A 7 -37.44 25.05 16.95
N ILE A 8 -36.88 25.64 18.00
CA ILE A 8 -35.43 25.89 18.10
C ILE A 8 -34.67 24.55 18.18
N LEU A 9 -35.19 23.58 18.94
CA LEU A 9 -34.60 22.24 19.02
C LEU A 9 -34.67 21.49 17.67
N ALA A 10 -35.79 21.60 16.95
CA ALA A 10 -35.92 21.01 15.61
C ALA A 10 -34.94 21.65 14.61
N VAL A 11 -34.83 22.98 14.60
CA VAL A 11 -33.89 23.70 13.72
C VAL A 11 -32.43 23.37 14.07
N ALA A 12 -32.10 23.23 15.37
CA ALA A 12 -30.77 22.81 15.79
C ALA A 12 -30.43 21.38 15.32
N ILE A 13 -31.41 20.47 15.26
CA ILE A 13 -31.21 19.10 14.74
C ILE A 13 -31.01 19.13 13.21
N PHE A 14 -31.79 19.93 12.46
CA PHE A 14 -31.63 20.04 11.00
C PHE A 14 -30.33 20.76 10.58
N MET A 15 -29.78 21.63 11.43
CA MET A 15 -28.48 22.28 11.18
C MET A 15 -27.27 21.38 11.49
N THR A 16 -27.47 20.17 12.03
CA THR A 16 -26.39 19.16 12.18
C THR A 16 -26.24 18.26 10.95
N GLY A 17 -26.49 18.82 9.76
CA GLY A 17 -25.96 18.27 8.51
C GLY A 17 -24.45 18.42 8.47
N CYS A 18 -23.73 17.72 9.34
CA CYS A 18 -22.29 17.57 9.29
C CYS A 18 -21.94 17.02 7.91
N ALA A 19 -21.50 17.90 7.00
CA ALA A 19 -21.02 17.51 5.68
C ALA A 19 -19.91 16.48 5.87
N LYS A 20 -20.24 15.21 5.66
CA LYS A 20 -19.33 14.06 5.73
C LYS A 20 -18.51 14.02 4.44
N ASN A 21 -17.80 15.10 4.12
CA ASN A 21 -17.01 15.16 2.90
C ASN A 21 -15.64 14.51 3.11
N TYR A 22 -15.47 13.29 2.59
CA TYR A 22 -14.19 12.57 2.55
C TYR A 22 -13.37 12.90 1.31
N TYR A 23 -13.87 13.77 0.44
CA TYR A 23 -13.18 14.19 -0.76
C TYR A 23 -12.45 15.50 -0.52
N ASN A 24 -11.36 15.68 -1.26
CA ASN A 24 -10.66 16.95 -1.31
C ASN A 24 -11.39 17.99 -2.17
N VAL A 25 -12.32 17.52 -3.00
CA VAL A 25 -13.22 18.30 -3.86
C VAL A 25 -14.69 18.12 -3.41
N PRO A 26 -15.65 18.94 -3.85
CA PRO A 26 -17.07 18.67 -3.64
C PRO A 26 -17.48 17.31 -4.23
N THR A 27 -18.34 16.57 -3.54
CA THR A 27 -18.74 15.20 -3.93
C THR A 27 -19.41 15.16 -5.30
N GLU A 28 -20.22 16.17 -5.63
CA GLU A 28 -20.88 16.29 -6.93
C GLU A 28 -19.84 16.45 -8.04
N SER A 29 -18.85 17.33 -7.81
CA SER A 29 -17.74 17.50 -8.74
C SER A 29 -16.88 16.23 -8.86
N PHE A 30 -16.77 15.43 -7.80
CA PHE A 30 -16.04 14.16 -7.84
C PHE A 30 -16.73 13.15 -8.75
N ALA A 31 -18.04 12.95 -8.57
CA ALA A 31 -18.85 12.01 -9.34
C ALA A 31 -18.85 12.34 -10.84
N ASP A 32 -18.93 13.62 -11.18
CA ASP A 32 -18.89 14.08 -12.58
C ASP A 32 -17.51 13.87 -13.23
N LYS A 33 -16.43 13.99 -12.43
CA LYS A 33 -15.05 13.92 -12.91
C LYS A 33 -14.51 12.51 -13.04
N VAL A 34 -14.97 11.55 -12.23
CA VAL A 34 -14.36 10.21 -12.15
C VAL A 34 -15.34 9.12 -12.56
N LYS A 35 -15.38 8.81 -13.87
CA LYS A 35 -16.21 7.71 -14.40
C LYS A 35 -15.38 6.45 -14.59
N VAL A 36 -14.15 6.59 -15.10
CA VAL A 36 -13.19 5.51 -15.36
C VAL A 36 -12.05 5.57 -14.34
N LEU A 37 -12.04 4.62 -13.40
CA LEU A 37 -11.02 4.51 -12.36
C LEU A 37 -10.03 3.37 -12.68
N GLY A 38 -8.74 3.72 -12.82
CA GLY A 38 -7.66 2.73 -12.86
C GLY A 38 -7.09 2.49 -11.46
N ILE A 39 -6.88 1.23 -11.09
CA ILE A 39 -6.18 0.84 -9.86
C ILE A 39 -4.77 0.41 -10.25
N ALA A 40 -3.76 1.17 -9.85
CA ALA A 40 -2.39 0.77 -10.07
C ALA A 40 -2.04 -0.45 -9.19
N PRO A 41 -1.01 -1.22 -9.58
CA PRO A 41 -0.36 -2.16 -8.66
C PRO A 41 -0.07 -1.55 -7.29
N ILE A 42 -0.24 -2.31 -6.21
CA ILE A 42 0.10 -1.84 -4.87
C ILE A 42 1.61 -1.78 -4.75
N PHE A 43 2.13 -0.57 -4.54
CA PHE A 43 3.54 -0.31 -4.38
C PHE A 43 4.04 -0.71 -2.98
N VAL A 44 5.32 -1.09 -2.91
CA VAL A 44 6.04 -1.25 -1.64
C VAL A 44 7.18 -0.24 -1.67
N ASP A 45 7.14 0.72 -0.74
CA ASP A 45 8.19 1.71 -0.62
C ASP A 45 9.38 1.11 0.13
N ALA A 46 10.31 0.52 -0.62
CA ALA A 46 11.51 -0.10 -0.08
C ALA A 46 12.39 0.89 0.69
N ASP A 47 12.36 2.18 0.37
CA ASP A 47 13.18 3.21 1.00
C ASP A 47 12.53 3.83 2.24
N SER A 48 11.33 3.35 2.61
CA SER A 48 10.66 3.77 3.84
C SER A 48 11.33 3.17 5.08
N ASP A 49 10.85 3.58 6.26
CA ASP A 49 11.43 3.21 7.55
C ASP A 49 11.09 1.75 7.93
N ILE A 50 11.46 0.78 7.10
CA ILE A 50 11.32 -0.66 7.34
C ILE A 50 12.61 -1.14 8.01
N LYS A 51 12.55 -1.38 9.33
CA LYS A 51 13.71 -1.75 10.16
C LYS A 51 13.89 -3.25 10.33
N HIS A 52 13.12 -4.07 9.61
CA HIS A 52 13.16 -5.52 9.74
C HIS A 52 14.54 -6.09 9.34
N PRO A 53 15.16 -7.00 10.13
CA PRO A 53 16.49 -7.53 9.81
C PRO A 53 16.58 -8.24 8.46
N GLN A 54 15.48 -8.85 8.02
CA GLN A 54 15.35 -9.52 6.72
C GLN A 54 14.48 -8.67 5.77
N LYS A 55 14.88 -7.41 5.56
CA LYS A 55 14.10 -6.41 4.80
C LYS A 55 13.77 -6.86 3.37
N ASP A 56 14.75 -7.40 2.63
CA ASP A 56 14.56 -7.75 1.22
C ASP A 56 13.55 -8.90 1.05
N LEU A 57 13.64 -9.92 1.91
CA LEU A 57 12.67 -11.02 1.94
C LEU A 57 11.26 -10.53 2.29
N LEU A 58 11.15 -9.55 3.19
CA LEU A 58 9.88 -8.92 3.53
C LEU A 58 9.30 -8.16 2.33
N ILE A 59 10.10 -7.38 1.60
CA ILE A 59 9.65 -6.64 0.42
C ILE A 59 9.14 -7.61 -0.65
N GLN A 60 9.87 -8.71 -0.91
CA GLN A 60 9.45 -9.74 -1.87
C GLN A 60 8.13 -10.39 -1.43
N LEU A 61 8.01 -10.76 -0.16
CA LEU A 61 6.77 -11.30 0.41
C LEU A 61 5.58 -10.35 0.19
N LEU A 62 5.76 -9.06 0.46
CA LEU A 62 4.70 -8.06 0.28
C LEU A 62 4.33 -7.90 -1.18
N ALA A 63 5.29 -7.88 -2.10
CA ALA A 63 5.02 -7.83 -3.54
C ALA A 63 4.16 -9.02 -3.99
N ASP A 64 4.51 -10.24 -3.58
CA ASP A 64 3.74 -11.46 -3.92
C ASP A 64 2.30 -11.42 -3.38
N LEU A 65 2.13 -11.02 -2.11
CA LEU A 65 0.81 -10.93 -1.49
C LEU A 65 -0.04 -9.81 -2.08
N ASN A 66 0.56 -8.65 -2.37
CA ASN A 66 -0.11 -7.54 -3.03
C ASN A 66 -0.72 -7.98 -4.36
N ARG A 67 0.06 -8.65 -5.22
CA ARG A 67 -0.45 -9.17 -6.50
C ARG A 67 -1.60 -10.15 -6.35
N ARG A 68 -1.54 -10.99 -5.32
CA ARG A 68 -2.60 -11.95 -5.02
C ARG A 68 -3.91 -11.26 -4.59
N TYR A 69 -3.82 -10.13 -3.89
CA TYR A 69 -4.99 -9.51 -3.24
C TYR A 69 -5.51 -8.24 -3.92
N GLU A 70 -4.76 -7.61 -4.83
CA GLU A 70 -5.19 -6.51 -5.71
C GLU A 70 -6.59 -6.73 -6.35
N PRO A 71 -6.91 -7.90 -6.93
CA PRO A 71 -8.23 -8.13 -7.52
C PRO A 71 -9.38 -8.04 -6.50
N GLN A 72 -9.11 -8.25 -5.20
CA GLN A 72 -10.13 -8.14 -4.16
C GLN A 72 -10.57 -6.69 -3.98
N LEU A 73 -9.63 -5.74 -3.92
CA LEU A 73 -9.93 -4.31 -3.86
C LEU A 73 -10.75 -3.87 -5.06
N VAL A 74 -10.36 -4.28 -6.27
CA VAL A 74 -11.07 -3.95 -7.51
C VAL A 74 -12.51 -4.46 -7.46
N ARG A 75 -12.75 -5.70 -7.01
CA ARG A 75 -14.10 -6.23 -6.86
C ARG A 75 -14.93 -5.43 -5.85
N LYS A 76 -14.36 -5.08 -4.69
CA LYS A 76 -15.05 -4.28 -3.68
C LYS A 76 -15.42 -2.89 -4.21
N LEU A 77 -14.51 -2.24 -4.93
CA LEU A 77 -14.78 -0.94 -5.58
C LEU A 77 -15.88 -1.05 -6.65
N LYS A 78 -15.87 -2.11 -7.48
CA LYS A 78 -16.95 -2.35 -8.47
C LYS A 78 -18.32 -2.51 -7.81
N VAL A 79 -18.38 -3.23 -6.69
CA VAL A 79 -19.63 -3.46 -5.94
C VAL A 79 -20.23 -2.17 -5.39
N THR A 80 -19.44 -1.11 -5.19
CA THR A 80 -19.98 0.19 -4.76
C THR A 80 -20.91 0.82 -5.80
N GLY A 81 -20.69 0.56 -7.09
CA GLY A 81 -21.43 1.21 -8.17
C GLY A 81 -21.10 2.70 -8.39
N ASN A 82 -20.05 3.21 -7.74
CA ASN A 82 -19.67 4.63 -7.80
C ASN A 82 -18.93 5.05 -9.07
N PHE A 83 -18.47 4.08 -9.86
CA PHE A 83 -17.66 4.30 -11.06
C PHE A 83 -18.28 3.51 -12.20
N TYR A 84 -18.22 4.05 -13.42
CA TYR A 84 -18.71 3.35 -14.61
C TYR A 84 -17.84 2.13 -14.91
N THR A 85 -16.52 2.28 -14.73
CA THR A 85 -15.61 1.16 -14.81
C THR A 85 -14.48 1.30 -13.79
N VAL A 86 -14.04 0.16 -13.29
CA VAL A 86 -12.87 0.02 -12.42
C VAL A 86 -11.97 -1.04 -13.04
N ALA A 87 -10.74 -0.68 -13.38
CA ALA A 87 -9.79 -1.59 -14.02
C ALA A 87 -8.52 -1.73 -13.18
N LEU A 88 -8.04 -2.96 -12.99
CA LEU A 88 -6.68 -3.18 -12.51
C LEU A 88 -5.72 -2.88 -13.65
N LEU A 89 -4.74 -2.01 -13.39
CA LEU A 89 -3.72 -1.66 -14.37
C LEU A 89 -2.58 -2.66 -14.28
N ASP A 90 -2.05 -3.04 -15.44
CA ASP A 90 -0.89 -3.92 -15.53
C ASP A 90 0.42 -3.11 -15.53
N GLY A 91 1.50 -3.75 -15.08
CA GLY A 91 2.84 -3.17 -15.06
C GLY A 91 3.67 -3.59 -13.86
N ASP A 92 4.99 -3.49 -13.99
CA ASP A 92 5.93 -3.78 -12.90
C ASP A 92 5.79 -2.71 -11.79
N PRO A 93 5.49 -3.09 -10.53
CA PRO A 93 5.14 -2.13 -9.49
C PRO A 93 6.35 -1.29 -9.07
N VAL A 94 7.56 -1.87 -9.13
CA VAL A 94 8.81 -1.19 -8.75
C VAL A 94 9.12 -0.08 -9.75
N ARG A 95 9.19 -0.41 -11.05
CA ARG A 95 9.45 0.58 -12.10
C ARG A 95 8.37 1.67 -12.17
N LEU A 96 7.10 1.31 -11.98
CA LEU A 96 6.01 2.29 -11.94
C LEU A 96 6.13 3.23 -10.73
N PHE A 97 6.51 2.70 -9.57
CA PHE A 97 6.71 3.53 -8.39
C PHE A 97 7.88 4.50 -8.58
N GLU A 98 9.02 4.03 -9.08
CA GLU A 98 10.21 4.87 -9.35
C GLU A 98 9.95 5.96 -10.39
N SER A 99 9.16 5.64 -11.44
CA SER A 99 8.83 6.60 -12.48
C SER A 99 7.85 7.65 -11.99
N LEU A 100 6.78 7.24 -11.28
CA LEU A 100 5.71 8.13 -10.85
C LEU A 100 6.04 8.91 -9.57
N MET A 101 6.79 8.35 -8.63
CA MET A 101 7.05 8.97 -7.33
C MET A 101 8.03 10.13 -7.47
N PHE A 102 7.70 11.27 -6.84
CA PHE A 102 8.57 12.44 -6.79
C PHE A 102 9.24 12.57 -5.42
N ARG A 103 8.44 12.53 -4.35
CA ARG A 103 8.94 12.61 -2.97
C ARG A 103 7.97 11.98 -1.98
N ARG A 104 8.51 11.66 -0.81
CA ARG A 104 7.78 11.20 0.38
C ARG A 104 7.96 12.20 1.53
N GLU A 105 6.91 12.40 2.31
CA GLU A 105 6.93 13.25 3.50
C GLU A 105 6.28 12.50 4.67
N LYS A 106 7.01 12.35 5.78
CA LYS A 106 6.43 11.81 7.02
C LYS A 106 5.55 12.90 7.64
N ARG A 107 4.29 12.58 7.93
CA ARG A 107 3.33 13.48 8.57
C ARG A 107 2.85 12.94 9.90
N ASP A 108 2.41 13.85 10.75
CA ASP A 108 1.71 13.60 12.00
C ASP A 108 0.47 14.50 12.03
N ASP A 109 -0.66 13.97 11.59
CA ASP A 109 -1.92 14.69 11.49
C ASP A 109 -2.91 14.09 12.48
N ALA A 110 -3.46 14.90 13.39
CA ALA A 110 -4.41 14.46 14.42
C ALA A 110 -3.92 13.24 15.24
N SER A 111 -2.62 13.20 15.58
CA SER A 111 -1.94 12.09 16.30
C SER A 111 -1.79 10.80 15.48
N VAL A 112 -2.02 10.86 14.18
CA VAL A 112 -1.80 9.75 13.25
C VAL A 112 -0.57 10.05 12.43
N GLN A 113 0.45 9.22 12.62
CA GLN A 113 1.66 9.26 11.83
C GLN A 113 1.52 8.40 10.57
N TYR A 114 1.95 8.92 9.43
CA TYR A 114 1.91 8.21 8.14
C TYR A 114 2.87 8.84 7.12
N ASN A 115 3.10 8.17 5.99
CA ASN A 115 3.89 8.70 4.88
C ASN A 115 2.96 9.26 3.79
N LYS A 116 3.09 10.55 3.45
CA LYS A 116 2.40 11.16 2.33
C LYS A 116 3.28 11.13 1.09
N TYR A 117 2.69 10.71 -0.03
CA TYR A 117 3.37 10.61 -1.32
C TYR A 117 2.96 11.77 -2.23
N PHE A 118 3.92 12.21 -3.03
CA PHE A 118 3.75 13.19 -4.09
C PHE A 118 4.26 12.59 -5.39
N TRP A 119 3.51 12.83 -6.47
CA TRP A 119 3.71 12.18 -7.76
C TRP A 119 4.14 13.18 -8.83
N LYS A 120 4.92 12.73 -9.80
CA LYS A 120 5.31 13.52 -10.97
C LYS A 120 4.10 13.68 -11.89
N THR A 121 3.56 14.90 -11.97
CA THR A 121 2.34 15.19 -12.73
C THR A 121 2.41 14.78 -14.19
N ASP A 122 3.53 15.04 -14.86
CA ASP A 122 3.67 14.73 -16.30
C ASP A 122 3.71 13.22 -16.56
N GLU A 123 4.43 12.46 -15.74
CA GLU A 123 4.47 10.99 -15.84
C GLU A 123 3.11 10.35 -15.51
N LEU A 124 2.43 10.88 -14.48
CA LEU A 124 1.09 10.46 -14.10
C LEU A 124 0.08 10.71 -15.25
N ARG A 125 0.15 11.89 -15.87
CA ARG A 125 -0.69 12.25 -17.01
C ARG A 125 -0.47 11.29 -18.18
N ASN A 126 0.78 11.03 -18.54
CA ASN A 126 1.14 10.09 -19.61
C ASN A 126 0.62 8.69 -19.30
N PHE A 127 0.80 8.23 -18.06
CA PHE A 127 0.30 6.95 -17.59
C PHE A 127 -1.22 6.83 -17.68
N MET A 128 -1.96 7.88 -17.29
CA MET A 128 -3.42 7.90 -17.36
C MET A 128 -3.93 7.97 -18.80
N GLN A 129 -3.33 8.79 -19.66
CA GLN A 129 -3.69 8.90 -21.08
C GLN A 129 -3.50 7.56 -21.81
N LYS A 130 -2.37 6.88 -21.57
CA LYS A 130 -2.08 5.56 -22.13
C LYS A 130 -3.15 4.52 -21.79
N ASN A 131 -3.77 4.64 -20.62
CA ASN A 131 -4.79 3.72 -20.13
C ASN A 131 -6.23 4.27 -20.28
N SER A 132 -6.39 5.46 -20.86
CA SER A 132 -7.69 6.15 -21.04
C SER A 132 -8.50 6.27 -19.73
N LEU A 133 -7.85 6.77 -18.68
CA LEU A 133 -8.41 6.89 -17.33
C LEU A 133 -8.82 8.32 -17.01
N ASP A 134 -9.91 8.49 -16.26
CA ASP A 134 -10.30 9.78 -15.68
C ASP A 134 -9.54 10.05 -14.38
N ALA A 135 -9.35 9.00 -13.57
CA ALA A 135 -8.54 9.03 -12.36
C ALA A 135 -7.77 7.72 -12.18
N VAL A 136 -6.69 7.79 -11.41
CA VAL A 136 -5.93 6.62 -10.96
C VAL A 136 -5.86 6.57 -9.45
N MET A 137 -6.06 5.39 -8.88
CA MET A 137 -5.80 5.08 -7.48
C MET A 137 -4.42 4.45 -7.33
N LEU A 138 -3.58 5.08 -6.52
CA LEU A 138 -2.24 4.62 -6.17
C LEU A 138 -2.25 4.19 -4.71
N LEU A 139 -1.82 2.96 -4.43
CA LEU A 139 -1.69 2.42 -3.09
C LEU A 139 -0.23 2.16 -2.79
N THR A 140 0.21 2.46 -1.58
CA THR A 140 1.61 2.28 -1.17
C THR A 140 1.68 1.72 0.24
N ILE A 141 2.37 0.59 0.38
CA ILE A 141 2.76 0.01 1.66
C ILE A 141 4.13 0.58 2.05
N SER A 142 4.23 1.09 3.27
CA SER A 142 5.47 1.70 3.76
C SER A 142 5.72 1.39 5.24
N GLY A 143 7.00 1.35 5.60
CA GLY A 143 7.49 1.26 6.97
C GLY A 143 7.36 2.59 7.71
N LEU A 144 6.94 2.50 8.97
CA LEU A 144 6.78 3.63 9.88
C LEU A 144 7.17 3.21 11.30
N SER A 145 8.17 3.87 11.89
CA SER A 145 8.38 3.83 13.33
C SER A 145 7.56 4.91 14.04
N LYS A 146 6.80 4.49 15.06
CA LYS A 146 6.08 5.38 15.96
C LYS A 146 6.08 4.84 17.38
N THR A 147 6.03 5.73 18.36
CA THR A 147 5.84 5.36 19.76
C THR A 147 4.43 4.81 19.95
N ASP A 148 4.32 3.64 20.57
CA ASP A 148 3.04 3.00 20.85
C ASP A 148 3.10 2.27 22.19
N LYS A 149 1.95 2.05 22.82
CA LYS A 149 1.85 1.35 24.10
C LYS A 149 1.10 0.04 23.92
N ILE A 150 1.85 -1.06 24.00
CA ILE A 150 1.31 -2.42 23.85
C ILE A 150 1.16 -3.05 25.22
N TYR A 151 -0.01 -3.65 25.48
CA TYR A 151 -0.31 -4.37 26.70
C TYR A 151 -0.06 -5.87 26.53
N SER A 152 0.30 -6.53 27.62
CA SER A 152 0.34 -7.99 27.70
C SER A 152 -1.06 -8.59 27.55
N SER A 153 -1.13 -9.90 27.30
CA SER A 153 -2.40 -10.64 27.20
C SER A 153 -3.24 -10.60 28.47
N ASN A 154 -2.62 -10.46 29.65
CA ASN A 154 -3.30 -10.32 30.93
C ASN A 154 -3.62 -8.86 31.30
N LEU A 155 -3.23 -7.89 30.47
CA LEU A 155 -3.42 -6.44 30.67
C LEU A 155 -2.76 -5.86 31.94
N LEU A 156 -1.92 -6.62 32.64
CA LEU A 156 -1.26 -6.18 33.88
C LEU A 156 0.05 -5.43 33.59
N THR A 157 0.67 -5.70 32.45
CA THR A 157 1.94 -5.10 32.04
C THR A 157 1.79 -4.42 30.69
N SER A 158 2.58 -3.38 30.48
CA SER A 158 2.60 -2.63 29.22
C SER A 158 4.00 -2.15 28.92
N LEU A 159 4.35 -2.10 27.65
CA LEU A 159 5.60 -1.51 27.17
C LEU A 159 5.26 -0.39 26.20
N GLU A 160 5.79 0.80 26.49
CA GLU A 160 5.69 1.98 25.63
C GLU A 160 7.07 2.25 25.03
N THR A 161 7.16 2.16 23.71
CA THR A 161 8.43 2.30 22.97
C THR A 161 8.15 2.51 21.49
N ASP A 162 9.19 2.76 20.70
CA ASP A 162 9.09 2.90 19.26
C ASP A 162 8.97 1.53 18.59
N TYR A 163 7.80 1.27 17.99
CA TYR A 163 7.52 0.07 17.24
C TYR A 163 7.57 0.34 15.73
N ASN A 164 8.01 -0.65 14.96
CA ASN A 164 8.06 -0.60 13.52
C ASN A 164 6.82 -1.26 12.88
N TYR A 165 6.07 -0.49 12.11
CA TYR A 165 4.82 -0.92 11.46
C TYR A 165 4.95 -0.90 9.94
N LEU A 166 4.19 -1.76 9.28
CA LEU A 166 3.80 -1.55 7.89
C LEU A 166 2.44 -0.87 7.85
N THR A 167 2.34 0.18 7.05
CA THR A 167 1.16 1.01 6.91
C THR A 167 0.77 1.10 5.44
N LEU A 168 -0.54 1.19 5.15
CA LEU A 168 -1.06 1.33 3.80
C LEU A 168 -1.64 2.73 3.63
N THR A 169 -1.20 3.43 2.59
CA THR A 169 -1.78 4.71 2.18
C THR A 169 -2.35 4.59 0.77
N ALA A 170 -3.40 5.34 0.48
CA ALA A 170 -3.98 5.38 -0.85
C ALA A 170 -4.28 6.83 -1.28
N GLN A 171 -4.10 7.14 -2.55
CA GLN A 171 -4.46 8.42 -3.14
C GLN A 171 -5.15 8.20 -4.48
N MET A 172 -6.21 8.96 -4.74
CA MET A 172 -6.86 9.03 -6.04
C MET A 172 -6.54 10.37 -6.68
N LEU A 173 -5.98 10.34 -7.88
CA LEU A 173 -5.49 11.52 -8.58
C LEU A 173 -6.10 11.64 -9.98
N ASP A 174 -6.31 12.88 -10.41
CA ASP A 174 -6.63 13.20 -11.81
C ASP A 174 -5.37 13.37 -12.67
N ALA A 175 -5.56 13.61 -13.98
CA ALA A 175 -4.48 13.82 -14.94
C ALA A 175 -3.66 15.12 -14.73
N ASN A 176 -4.09 15.98 -13.80
CA ASN A 176 -3.37 17.19 -13.39
C ASN A 176 -2.58 16.98 -12.09
N GLY A 177 -2.64 15.78 -11.50
CA GLY A 177 -2.03 15.50 -10.20
C GLY A 177 -2.84 16.06 -9.03
N THR A 178 -4.09 16.48 -9.27
CA THR A 178 -5.00 16.90 -8.20
C THR A 178 -5.39 15.69 -7.38
N ILE A 179 -5.10 15.71 -6.07
CA ILE A 179 -5.54 14.65 -5.15
C ILE A 179 -7.04 14.82 -4.92
N LEU A 180 -7.84 13.97 -5.54
CA LEU A 180 -9.31 13.97 -5.42
C LEU A 180 -9.76 13.36 -4.09
N TRP A 181 -9.04 12.34 -3.63
CA TRP A 181 -9.28 11.59 -2.40
C TRP A 181 -7.97 10.99 -1.89
N GLU A 182 -7.82 10.86 -0.57
CA GLU A 182 -6.67 10.23 0.06
C GLU A 182 -7.07 9.41 1.29
N TYR A 183 -6.23 8.44 1.66
CA TYR A 183 -6.34 7.62 2.86
C TYR A 183 -4.95 7.46 3.50
N PRO A 184 -4.81 7.72 4.81
CA PRO A 184 -5.84 8.22 5.73
C PRO A 184 -6.32 9.66 5.39
N ASN A 185 -7.56 10.00 5.74
CA ASN A 185 -8.14 11.34 5.51
C ASN A 185 -8.55 12.01 6.81
N PHE A 186 -7.82 13.04 7.25
CA PHE A 186 -8.00 13.72 8.54
C PHE A 186 -9.14 14.73 8.62
N ARG A 187 -9.99 14.82 7.60
CA ARG A 187 -11.15 15.74 7.62
C ARG A 187 -12.22 15.34 8.66
N ARG A 188 -12.10 14.17 9.31
CA ARG A 188 -12.94 13.77 10.44
C ARG A 188 -12.18 13.73 11.76
N ARG A 189 -12.90 14.08 12.85
CA ARG A 189 -12.38 14.13 14.23
C ARG A 189 -12.15 12.75 14.88
N LEU A 190 -12.57 11.65 14.25
CA LEU A 190 -12.49 10.29 14.80
C LEU A 190 -12.00 9.36 13.70
N LEU A 191 -10.69 9.18 13.58
CA LEU A 191 -10.09 8.25 12.63
C LEU A 191 -9.18 7.30 13.40
N SER A 192 -9.51 6.02 13.30
CA SER A 192 -8.60 4.95 13.68
C SER A 192 -7.80 4.58 12.44
N TYR A 193 -6.54 5.03 12.34
CA TYR A 193 -5.65 4.53 11.29
C TYR A 193 -4.94 3.27 11.78
N SER A 194 -5.50 2.12 11.41
CA SER A 194 -4.90 0.84 11.78
C SER A 194 -3.72 0.52 10.86
N PRO A 195 -2.56 0.11 11.37
CA PRO A 195 -1.48 -0.38 10.53
C PRO A 195 -1.89 -1.68 9.82
N LEU A 196 -1.23 -1.99 8.70
CA LEU A 196 -1.42 -3.27 8.02
C LEU A 196 -0.91 -4.41 8.91
N ILE A 197 0.29 -4.23 9.49
CA ILE A 197 0.86 -5.18 10.45
C ILE A 197 1.96 -4.50 11.29
N ASN A 198 2.04 -4.86 12.57
CA ASN A 198 3.21 -4.55 13.41
C ASN A 198 4.33 -5.58 13.13
N LEU A 199 5.53 -5.12 12.79
CA LEU A 199 6.69 -5.97 12.51
C LEU A 199 7.41 -6.44 13.78
N GLN A 200 7.12 -5.81 14.92
CA GLN A 200 7.71 -6.11 16.20
C GLN A 200 6.64 -6.55 17.21
N TYR A 201 7.10 -7.15 18.30
CA TYR A 201 6.27 -7.47 19.45
C TYR A 201 7.10 -7.39 20.74
N PRO A 202 6.51 -6.93 21.85
CA PRO A 202 7.12 -7.05 23.16
C PRO A 202 7.08 -8.50 23.64
N ASP A 203 8.19 -9.01 24.15
CA ASP A 203 8.29 -10.38 24.66
C ASP A 203 7.98 -10.45 26.16
N PHE A 204 6.72 -10.17 26.51
CA PHE A 204 6.25 -10.24 27.89
C PHE A 204 6.39 -11.64 28.48
N SER A 205 6.09 -12.68 27.69
CA SER A 205 6.14 -14.07 28.14
C SER A 205 7.54 -14.50 28.56
N GLU A 206 8.56 -14.18 27.78
CA GLU A 206 9.96 -14.49 28.13
C GLU A 206 10.44 -13.66 29.32
N SER A 207 10.00 -12.40 29.41
CA SER A 207 10.34 -11.53 30.54
C SER A 207 9.75 -12.07 31.85
N ASP A 208 8.48 -12.47 31.83
CA ASP A 208 7.77 -13.03 32.98
C ASP A 208 8.37 -14.39 33.39
N ALA A 209 8.70 -15.25 32.42
CA ALA A 209 9.32 -16.55 32.69
C ALA A 209 10.71 -16.44 33.32
N ASN A 210 11.47 -15.39 32.97
CA ASN A 210 12.81 -15.13 33.51
C ASN A 210 12.82 -14.19 34.72
N PHE A 211 11.66 -13.75 35.21
CA PHE A 211 11.53 -12.70 36.24
C PHE A 211 12.34 -11.43 35.91
N SER A 212 12.48 -11.12 34.62
CA SER A 212 13.21 -9.95 34.16
C SER A 212 12.37 -8.69 34.38
N LYS A 213 13.03 -7.63 34.85
CA LYS A 213 12.41 -6.29 34.96
C LYS A 213 12.32 -5.56 33.62
N LYS A 214 12.99 -6.06 32.57
CA LYS A 214 13.05 -5.43 31.26
C LYS A 214 12.40 -6.34 30.22
N THR A 215 11.39 -5.81 29.53
CA THR A 215 10.79 -6.46 28.37
C THR A 215 11.49 -6.03 27.11
N GLU A 216 11.99 -7.01 26.37
CA GLU A 216 12.65 -6.78 25.08
C GLU A 216 11.63 -6.74 23.94
N VAL A 217 11.93 -5.93 22.93
CA VAL A 217 11.16 -5.89 21.68
C VAL A 217 11.85 -6.76 20.65
N LYS A 218 11.12 -7.74 20.11
CA LYS A 218 11.64 -8.66 19.09
C LYS A 218 10.93 -8.44 17.76
N PHE A 219 11.64 -8.69 16.65
CA PHE A 219 11.03 -8.71 15.32
C PHE A 219 10.30 -10.04 15.11
N LYS A 220 9.13 -9.97 14.46
CA LYS A 220 8.43 -11.16 13.98
C LYS A 220 9.26 -11.82 12.89
N THR A 221 9.29 -13.15 12.84
CA THR A 221 9.93 -13.85 11.71
C THR A 221 9.17 -13.62 10.40
N ILE A 222 9.82 -13.78 9.25
CA ILE A 222 9.18 -13.68 7.94
C ILE A 222 7.98 -14.64 7.83
N ASP A 223 8.09 -15.87 8.34
CA ASP A 223 6.99 -16.82 8.36
C ASP A 223 5.85 -16.41 9.31
N GLY A 224 6.18 -15.75 10.42
CA GLY A 224 5.19 -15.15 11.32
C GLY A 224 4.42 -14.02 10.63
N ILE A 225 5.12 -13.16 9.89
CA ILE A 225 4.54 -12.06 9.11
C ILE A 225 3.65 -12.63 7.99
N ARG A 226 4.14 -13.61 7.22
CA ARG A 226 3.36 -14.30 6.18
C ARG A 226 2.05 -14.86 6.75
N ARG A 227 2.13 -15.64 7.84
CA ARG A 227 0.95 -16.21 8.50
C ARG A 227 -0.03 -15.14 8.99
N ALA A 228 0.45 -14.03 9.51
CA ALA A 228 -0.40 -12.94 9.97
C ALA A 228 -1.08 -12.19 8.80
N LEU A 229 -0.38 -12.00 7.68
CA LEU A 229 -0.94 -11.37 6.47
C LEU A 229 -1.89 -12.30 5.70
N GLU A 230 -1.69 -13.61 5.77
CA GLU A 230 -2.55 -14.63 5.15
C GLU A 230 -3.65 -15.16 6.08
N LEU A 231 -3.71 -14.68 7.33
CA LEU A 231 -4.72 -15.08 8.30
C LEU A 231 -6.11 -14.75 7.73
N LYS A 232 -6.89 -15.78 7.44
CA LYS A 232 -8.21 -15.61 6.84
C LYS A 232 -9.18 -14.99 7.82
N ARG A 233 -9.97 -14.04 7.32
CA ARG A 233 -11.10 -13.48 8.04
C ARG A 233 -12.13 -14.55 8.33
N LYS A 234 -12.71 -14.50 9.52
CA LYS A 234 -13.86 -15.33 9.89
C LYS A 234 -15.15 -14.53 9.69
N ASP A 235 -16.13 -15.15 9.05
CA ASP A 235 -17.46 -14.56 8.89
C ASP A 235 -18.23 -14.57 10.23
N TRP A 236 -19.43 -13.98 10.27
CA TRP A 236 -20.31 -13.95 11.46
C TRP A 236 -20.65 -15.35 11.99
N LEU A 237 -20.63 -16.37 11.12
CA LEU A 237 -20.77 -17.79 11.46
C LEU A 237 -19.43 -18.48 11.81
N LEU A 238 -18.37 -17.71 12.07
CA LEU A 238 -17.00 -18.19 12.34
C LEU A 238 -16.38 -19.04 11.21
N ARG A 239 -16.95 -18.97 10.00
CA ARG A 239 -16.43 -19.68 8.83
C ARG A 239 -15.27 -18.91 8.21
N GLU A 240 -14.22 -19.62 7.84
CA GLU A 240 -13.10 -19.01 7.13
C GLU A 240 -13.56 -18.49 5.76
N THR A 241 -13.32 -17.21 5.51
CA THR A 241 -13.52 -16.59 4.20
C THR A 241 -12.27 -16.78 3.33
N LYS A 242 -12.39 -16.43 2.04
CA LYS A 242 -11.24 -16.42 1.12
C LYS A 242 -10.37 -15.16 1.26
N GLU A 243 -10.78 -14.20 2.08
CA GLU A 243 -10.10 -12.91 2.22
C GLU A 243 -9.20 -12.92 3.46
N PRO A 244 -7.94 -12.48 3.35
CA PRO A 244 -7.09 -12.27 4.52
C PRO A 244 -7.61 -11.08 5.34
N GLU A 245 -7.66 -11.23 6.66
CA GLU A 245 -8.15 -10.22 7.60
C GLU A 245 -7.44 -8.87 7.41
N SER A 246 -6.12 -8.88 7.34
CA SER A 246 -5.28 -7.68 7.29
C SER A 246 -5.56 -6.82 6.04
N TYR A 247 -5.64 -7.42 4.84
CA TYR A 247 -6.00 -6.67 3.63
C TYR A 247 -7.49 -6.36 3.56
N ALA A 248 -8.36 -7.30 3.99
CA ALA A 248 -9.80 -7.08 3.96
C ALA A 248 -10.20 -5.87 4.82
N ALA A 249 -9.63 -5.74 6.03
CA ALA A 249 -9.87 -4.60 6.91
C ALA A 249 -9.47 -3.28 6.24
N GLN A 250 -8.27 -3.19 5.66
CA GLN A 250 -7.80 -1.99 4.97
C GLN A 250 -8.64 -1.66 3.73
N PHE A 251 -9.00 -2.66 2.92
CA PHE A 251 -9.81 -2.46 1.73
C PHE A 251 -11.24 -2.07 2.06
N ASP A 252 -11.84 -2.68 3.08
CA ASP A 252 -13.18 -2.32 3.55
C ASP A 252 -13.20 -0.88 4.07
N GLU A 253 -12.16 -0.46 4.81
CA GLU A 253 -12.02 0.91 5.27
C GLU A 253 -11.90 1.90 4.10
N ILE A 254 -10.98 1.66 3.16
CA ILE A 254 -10.80 2.47 1.93
C ILE A 254 -12.13 2.59 1.17
N VAL A 255 -12.81 1.46 0.93
CA VAL A 255 -14.07 1.41 0.19
C VAL A 255 -15.20 2.14 0.93
N SER A 256 -15.24 2.03 2.27
CA SER A 256 -16.24 2.73 3.09
C SER A 256 -16.11 4.26 3.02
N LEU A 257 -14.88 4.76 2.83
CA LEU A 257 -14.58 6.19 2.73
C LEU A 257 -14.79 6.74 1.32
N ILE A 258 -14.78 5.88 0.30
CA ILE A 258 -15.08 6.22 -1.10
C ILE A 258 -16.58 6.09 -1.39
N LYS A 259 -17.36 5.45 -0.52
CA LYS A 259 -18.79 5.32 -0.77
C LYS A 259 -19.50 6.68 -0.65
N TYR A 260 -20.06 7.16 -1.76
CA TYR A 260 -20.99 8.29 -1.76
C TYR A 260 -22.37 7.82 -2.22
N ASP A 261 -23.41 8.13 -1.45
CA ASP A 261 -24.78 7.89 -1.88
C ASP A 261 -25.16 9.02 -2.85
N LEU A 262 -25.07 8.74 -4.15
CA LEU A 262 -25.81 9.50 -5.14
C LEU A 262 -27.28 9.37 -4.75
N GLY A 263 -27.91 10.47 -4.31
CA GLY A 263 -29.32 10.49 -3.95
C GLY A 263 -30.17 9.83 -5.04
N LYS A 264 -31.33 9.28 -4.66
CA LYS A 264 -32.23 8.53 -5.55
C LYS A 264 -32.50 9.25 -6.89
N ASP A 265 -32.40 10.57 -6.92
CA ASP A 265 -32.65 11.41 -8.10
C ASP A 265 -31.61 11.25 -9.24
N ALA A 266 -30.40 10.73 -8.96
CA ALA A 266 -29.42 10.43 -10.01
C ALA A 266 -29.58 9.01 -10.61
N LYS A 267 -30.45 8.17 -10.01
CA LYS A 267 -30.64 6.77 -10.38
C LYS A 267 -31.64 6.56 -11.54
N ASP A 268 -32.30 7.62 -11.97
CA ASP A 268 -33.19 7.64 -13.13
C ASP A 268 -32.47 7.95 -14.46
N ALA A 269 -31.14 8.06 -14.44
CA ALA A 269 -30.36 8.03 -15.66
C ALA A 269 -30.45 6.62 -16.29
N PRO A 270 -30.87 6.48 -17.56
CA PRO A 270 -31.03 5.18 -18.18
C PRO A 270 -29.70 4.42 -18.16
N PRO A 271 -29.72 3.09 -17.93
CA PRO A 271 -28.50 2.29 -17.93
C PRO A 271 -27.79 2.48 -19.27
N VAL A 272 -26.53 2.90 -19.21
CA VAL A 272 -25.66 2.96 -20.38
C VAL A 272 -25.56 1.52 -20.89
N VAL A 273 -26.28 1.24 -21.97
CA VAL A 273 -26.20 0.00 -22.71
C VAL A 273 -24.74 -0.20 -23.05
N ASP A 274 -24.18 -1.30 -22.59
CA ASP A 274 -22.84 -1.77 -22.91
C ASP A 274 -22.79 -1.92 -24.45
N VAL A 275 -22.34 -0.87 -25.14
CA VAL A 275 -22.20 -0.89 -26.60
C VAL A 275 -21.06 -1.84 -26.88
N ASN A 276 -21.44 -3.08 -27.12
CA ASN A 276 -20.74 -4.15 -27.79
C ASN A 276 -19.56 -3.60 -28.60
N ARG A 277 -18.38 -3.59 -27.98
CA ARG A 277 -17.13 -3.16 -28.58
C ARG A 277 -16.89 -4.06 -29.78
N GLN A 278 -17.13 -3.51 -30.96
CA GLN A 278 -16.88 -4.17 -32.23
C GLN A 278 -15.49 -4.80 -32.21
N ARG A 279 -15.43 -6.12 -32.42
CA ARG A 279 -14.19 -6.82 -32.70
C ARG A 279 -13.45 -6.06 -33.80
N PRO A 280 -12.15 -5.78 -33.63
CA PRO A 280 -11.32 -5.33 -34.73
C PRO A 280 -11.43 -6.30 -35.90
N THR A 281 -11.70 -5.73 -37.06
CA THR A 281 -11.77 -6.40 -38.35
C THR A 281 -10.52 -7.25 -38.56
N GLU A 282 -10.76 -8.49 -38.98
CA GLU A 282 -9.81 -9.50 -39.38
C GLU A 282 -8.75 -8.89 -40.33
N MET A 283 -7.50 -8.81 -39.86
CA MET A 283 -6.36 -8.47 -40.73
C MET A 283 -6.19 -9.57 -41.78
N PRO A 284 -5.94 -9.24 -43.05
CA PRO A 284 -5.70 -10.22 -44.09
C PRO A 284 -4.43 -11.02 -43.79
N LYS A 285 -4.54 -12.35 -43.97
CA LYS A 285 -3.46 -13.34 -43.91
C LYS A 285 -2.18 -12.84 -44.61
N PRO A 286 -1.01 -12.92 -43.96
CA PRO A 286 0.26 -12.81 -44.66
C PRO A 286 0.40 -13.94 -45.68
N VAL A 287 0.76 -13.58 -46.90
CA VAL A 287 1.15 -14.53 -47.95
C VAL A 287 2.39 -15.28 -47.47
N GLU A 288 2.27 -16.60 -47.42
CA GLU A 288 3.34 -17.55 -47.13
C GLU A 288 4.38 -17.50 -48.26
N VAL A 289 5.50 -16.80 -48.00
CA VAL A 289 6.66 -16.81 -48.88
C VAL A 289 7.55 -17.97 -48.44
N SER A 290 7.71 -18.94 -49.34
CA SER A 290 8.54 -20.13 -49.17
C SER A 290 9.97 -19.80 -48.69
N PRO A 291 10.54 -20.57 -47.75
CA PRO A 291 11.90 -20.37 -47.30
C PRO A 291 12.89 -20.75 -48.41
N LYS A 292 13.68 -19.75 -48.84
CA LYS A 292 14.83 -19.93 -49.71
C LYS A 292 15.97 -20.53 -48.88
N SER A 293 16.61 -21.52 -49.48
CA SER A 293 17.63 -22.43 -48.98
C SER A 293 18.76 -21.79 -48.17
N ALA A 294 19.17 -22.49 -47.12
CA ALA A 294 20.30 -22.19 -46.25
C ALA A 294 21.65 -22.14 -46.99
N PRO A 295 22.55 -21.19 -46.64
CA PRO A 295 23.98 -21.30 -46.93
C PRO A 295 24.70 -22.24 -45.94
N PRO A 296 25.81 -22.86 -46.36
CA PRO A 296 26.48 -23.94 -45.62
C PRO A 296 27.24 -23.46 -44.38
N SER A 297 27.22 -24.32 -43.37
CA SER A 297 27.93 -24.22 -42.09
C SER A 297 29.42 -23.90 -42.26
N ALA A 298 29.88 -22.85 -41.58
CA ALA A 298 31.28 -22.61 -41.32
C ALA A 298 31.82 -23.60 -40.27
N PRO A 299 33.10 -24.01 -40.35
CA PRO A 299 33.70 -24.97 -39.43
C PRO A 299 33.87 -24.41 -38.00
N PRO A 300 33.88 -25.29 -36.98
CA PRO A 300 33.97 -24.90 -35.58
C PRO A 300 35.36 -24.32 -35.26
N ILE A 301 35.35 -23.11 -34.68
CA ILE A 301 36.53 -22.51 -34.04
C ILE A 301 36.77 -23.28 -32.74
N VAL A 302 37.91 -23.95 -32.68
CA VAL A 302 38.45 -24.56 -31.46
C VAL A 302 38.92 -23.44 -30.55
N SER A 303 38.18 -23.19 -29.48
CA SER A 303 38.57 -22.27 -28.41
C SER A 303 39.68 -22.93 -27.57
N GLU A 304 40.90 -22.39 -27.64
CA GLU A 304 41.98 -22.73 -26.74
C GLU A 304 41.62 -22.39 -25.27
N PRO A 305 42.06 -23.20 -24.30
CA PRO A 305 41.84 -22.92 -22.88
C PRO A 305 42.76 -21.77 -22.43
N VAL A 306 42.14 -20.63 -22.10
CA VAL A 306 42.80 -19.52 -21.43
C VAL A 306 43.32 -20.01 -20.07
N ARG A 307 44.65 -20.11 -19.96
CA ARG A 307 45.37 -20.27 -18.69
C ARG A 307 45.12 -19.06 -17.80
N SER A 308 44.48 -19.26 -16.66
CA SER A 308 44.46 -18.30 -15.56
C SER A 308 45.86 -18.21 -14.94
N PRO A 309 46.48 -17.02 -14.85
CA PRO A 309 47.69 -16.84 -14.07
C PRO A 309 47.38 -16.90 -12.57
N SER A 310 48.04 -17.83 -11.89
CA SER A 310 48.15 -17.93 -10.44
C SER A 310 48.79 -16.67 -9.87
N VAL A 311 48.07 -15.92 -9.05
CA VAL A 311 48.65 -14.85 -8.23
C VAL A 311 49.23 -15.48 -6.95
N PRO A 312 50.50 -15.20 -6.62
CA PRO A 312 51.17 -15.75 -5.46
C PRO A 312 50.71 -15.09 -4.15
N VAL A 313 50.70 -15.94 -3.13
CA VAL A 313 50.59 -15.66 -1.70
C VAL A 313 51.75 -14.77 -1.28
N ASP A 314 51.46 -13.64 -0.64
CA ASP A 314 52.36 -12.97 0.28
C ASP A 314 51.58 -12.48 1.51
N ALA A 315 51.82 -13.18 2.63
CA ALA A 315 51.78 -12.66 3.98
C ALA A 315 53.25 -12.65 4.44
N PRO A 316 53.74 -11.69 5.26
CA PRO A 316 53.40 -11.70 6.69
C PRO A 316 53.54 -10.36 7.45
N ALA A 317 53.34 -10.47 8.78
CA ALA A 317 53.72 -9.57 9.90
C ALA A 317 52.73 -8.42 10.21
N ALA A 318 51.96 -8.50 11.31
CA ALA A 318 52.38 -8.31 12.70
C ALA A 318 52.95 -6.90 12.96
N ASN A 319 52.15 -6.05 13.60
CA ASN A 319 52.61 -5.19 14.68
C ASN A 319 51.42 -4.79 15.56
N SER A 320 51.57 -5.17 16.83
CA SER A 320 50.90 -4.68 18.01
C SER A 320 51.14 -3.19 18.19
N ASP A 321 50.11 -2.43 18.55
CA ASP A 321 50.28 -1.28 19.43
C ASP A 321 49.04 -1.07 20.30
N GLU A 322 49.27 -1.45 21.54
CA GLU A 322 48.75 -0.99 22.81
C GLU A 322 48.27 0.48 22.83
N ILE A 323 46.98 0.71 23.12
CA ILE A 323 46.51 2.00 23.65
C ILE A 323 45.71 1.72 24.93
N VAL A 324 46.30 2.16 26.04
CA VAL A 324 45.83 2.15 27.43
C VAL A 324 44.62 3.09 27.62
N PRO A 325 43.70 2.79 28.56
CA PRO A 325 42.52 3.59 28.84
C PRO A 325 42.83 4.87 29.66
N ALA A 326 42.18 5.97 29.32
CA ALA A 326 42.13 7.15 30.18
C ALA A 326 41.09 6.96 31.29
N THR A 327 41.60 6.88 32.51
CA THR A 327 40.87 7.07 33.77
C THR A 327 40.76 8.56 34.08
N GLY A 328 39.60 8.98 34.59
CA GLY A 328 39.35 10.30 35.21
C GLY A 328 37.88 10.33 35.62
N SER A 329 37.47 10.04 36.86
CA SER A 329 37.78 10.63 38.17
C SER A 329 37.21 12.05 38.36
N THR A 330 36.08 12.09 39.08
CA THR A 330 35.58 13.15 39.98
C THR A 330 35.24 14.54 39.42
N ARG A 331 33.94 14.86 39.40
CA ARG A 331 33.33 15.70 40.45
C ARG A 331 31.84 15.44 40.60
#